data_AF-A0A5B7IRB1-F1
#
_entry.id   AF-A0A5B7IRB1-F1
#
_cell.length_a   1.000
_cell.length_b   1.000
_cell.length_c   1.000
_cell.angle_alpha   90.00
_cell.angle_beta   90.00
_cell.angle_gamma   90.00
#
_symmetry.space_group_name_H-M   'P 1'
#
loop_
_entity.id
_entity.type
_entity.pdbx_description
1 polymer ?
#
loop_
_entity_poly.entity_id
_entity_poly.type
_entity_poly.pdbx_seq_one_letter_code
_entity_poly.pdbx_strand_id
1 'polypeptide(L)'
;MGHISFLIHYITVVEVLYNTSGTIEAPLDPSGSNWYEPDARYLWILDMQRANVNIEVTVEEMDLGLPYNEIHDIGSKINFTAGDFVLVGAGQDVLQGNELMFFGTRSTPRKIIVRSGVGHIFFYSTQSITSAKGFTISYTIKGKMWWWW
;
A
#
# COMPACT_ATOMS: atom_id res chain seq x y z
N MET A 1 5.39 -23.94 -0.85
CA MET A 1 6.04 -22.67 -0.44
C MET A 1 5.97 -21.76 -1.66
N GLY A 2 4.91 -20.98 -1.79
CA GLY A 2 4.72 -20.04 -2.91
C GLY A 2 5.46 -18.76 -2.59
N HIS A 3 6.53 -18.49 -3.33
CA HIS A 3 7.39 -17.33 -3.14
C HIS A 3 6.67 -16.03 -3.54
N ILE A 4 6.34 -15.18 -2.57
CA ILE A 4 6.06 -13.74 -2.82
C ILE A 4 7.31 -13.04 -3.40
N SER A 5 8.50 -13.67 -3.31
CA SER A 5 9.75 -13.23 -3.94
C SER A 5 9.67 -13.02 -5.47
N PHE A 6 8.64 -13.53 -6.16
CA PHE A 6 8.42 -13.25 -7.59
C PHE A 6 7.72 -11.91 -7.87
N LEU A 7 7.02 -11.31 -6.90
CA LEU A 7 6.27 -10.06 -7.10
C LEU A 7 7.19 -8.82 -7.25
N ILE A 8 8.43 -8.88 -6.75
CA ILE A 8 9.36 -7.74 -6.77
C ILE A 8 10.12 -7.64 -8.11
N HIS A 9 10.07 -8.67 -8.97
CA HIS A 9 10.85 -8.69 -10.22
C HIS A 9 10.34 -7.75 -11.32
N TYR A 10 9.25 -7.02 -11.09
CA TYR A 10 8.65 -6.14 -12.10
C TYR A 10 7.93 -4.94 -11.46
N ILE A 11 8.55 -4.23 -10.52
CA ILE A 11 8.00 -2.94 -10.07
C ILE A 11 8.15 -1.94 -11.23
N THR A 12 7.04 -1.32 -11.63
CA THR A 12 7.02 -0.35 -12.74
C THR A 12 7.47 1.02 -12.26
N VAL A 13 7.05 1.43 -11.06
CA VAL A 13 7.39 2.73 -10.48
C VAL A 13 7.76 2.58 -9.01
N VAL A 14 8.87 3.22 -8.63
CA VAL A 14 9.28 3.39 -7.23
C VAL A 14 9.36 4.88 -6.93
N GLU A 15 8.64 5.33 -5.92
CA GLU A 15 8.68 6.71 -5.45
C GLU A 15 9.07 6.76 -3.97
N VAL A 16 10.05 7.61 -3.64
CA VAL A 16 10.49 7.81 -2.25
C VAL A 16 9.97 9.15 -1.75
N LEU A 17 9.18 9.11 -0.68
CA LEU A 17 8.51 10.25 -0.09
C LEU A 17 9.19 10.62 1.24
N TYR A 18 9.72 11.85 1.28
CA TYR A 18 10.42 12.41 2.45
C TYR A 18 9.55 13.35 3.29
N ASN A 19 8.32 13.62 2.83
CA ASN A 19 7.40 14.49 3.55
C ASN A 19 6.89 13.79 4.82
N THR A 20 6.66 14.56 5.88
CA THR A 20 6.12 14.01 7.14
C THR A 20 4.64 13.61 7.03
N SER A 21 3.96 14.01 5.97
CA SER A 21 2.57 13.65 5.69
C SER A 21 2.27 13.87 4.23
N GLY A 22 1.27 13.15 3.73
CA GLY A 22 0.78 13.31 2.36
C GLY A 22 -0.38 12.39 2.08
N THR A 23 -0.82 12.43 0.83
CA THR A 23 -1.85 11.55 0.28
C THR A 23 -1.28 10.85 -0.94
N ILE A 24 -1.58 9.57 -1.07
CA ILE A 24 -1.27 8.73 -2.21
C ILE A 24 -2.61 8.30 -2.80
N GLU A 25 -2.76 8.51 -4.09
CA GLU A 25 -3.95 8.10 -4.86
C GLU A 25 -3.54 7.01 -5.83
N ALA A 26 -4.49 6.17 -6.22
CA ALA A 26 -4.25 5.17 -7.25
C ALA A 26 -3.79 5.83 -8.57
N PRO A 27 -2.82 5.25 -9.28
CA PRO A 27 -2.38 5.78 -10.56
C PRO A 27 -3.54 5.74 -11.54
N LEU A 28 -3.84 6.85 -12.20
CA LEU A 28 -4.94 6.93 -13.16
C LEU A 28 -4.55 6.27 -14.48
N ASP A 29 -5.52 5.62 -15.11
CA ASP A 29 -5.36 5.06 -16.46
C ASP A 29 -4.99 6.17 -17.48
N PRO A 30 -3.86 6.03 -18.19
CA PRO A 30 -3.37 7.04 -19.12
C PRO A 30 -4.29 7.25 -20.34
N SER A 31 -5.25 6.37 -20.58
CA SER A 31 -6.28 6.55 -21.62
C SER A 31 -7.27 7.69 -21.30
N GLY A 32 -7.23 8.24 -20.09
CA GLY A 32 -8.12 9.31 -19.62
C GLY A 32 -9.42 8.81 -19.02
N SER A 33 -9.48 7.53 -18.63
CA SER A 33 -10.59 7.00 -17.84
C SER A 33 -10.45 7.42 -16.37
N ASN A 34 -11.56 7.46 -15.61
CA ASN A 34 -11.53 7.78 -14.17
C ASN A 34 -11.19 6.55 -13.30
N TRP A 35 -10.52 5.56 -13.89
CA TRP A 35 -10.18 4.29 -13.26
C TRP A 35 -8.68 4.23 -12.99
N TYR A 36 -8.27 3.35 -12.08
CA TYR A 36 -6.85 3.10 -11.91
C TYR A 36 -6.25 2.35 -13.11
N GLU A 37 -4.95 2.52 -13.31
CA GLU A 37 -4.19 1.89 -14.37
C GLU A 37 -4.17 0.34 -14.20
N PRO A 38 -4.54 -0.43 -15.25
CA PRO A 38 -4.47 -1.88 -15.22
C PRO A 38 -3.02 -2.38 -15.35
N ASP A 39 -2.73 -3.58 -14.84
CA ASP A 39 -1.39 -4.20 -14.85
C ASP A 39 -0.27 -3.32 -14.23
N ALA A 40 -0.67 -2.48 -13.27
CA ALA A 40 0.17 -1.51 -12.61
C ALA A 40 0.83 -2.09 -11.37
N ARG A 41 2.10 -1.72 -11.15
CA ARG A 41 2.90 -2.13 -9.99
C ARG A 41 3.66 -0.94 -9.45
N TYR A 42 3.15 -0.37 -8.36
CA TYR A 42 3.66 0.87 -7.78
C TYR A 42 4.14 0.61 -6.36
N LEU A 43 5.31 1.14 -6.04
CA LEU A 43 5.88 1.11 -4.70
C LEU A 43 6.16 2.53 -4.22
N TRP A 44 5.48 2.93 -3.15
CA TRP A 44 5.82 4.15 -2.40
C TRP A 44 6.61 3.77 -1.16
N ILE A 45 7.74 4.43 -0.98
CA ILE A 45 8.62 4.26 0.18
C ILE A 45 8.55 5.54 1.01
N LEU A 46 7.99 5.42 2.21
CA LEU A 46 7.93 6.48 3.21
C LEU A 46 9.22 6.40 4.04
N ASP A 47 10.24 7.19 3.66
CA ASP A 47 11.57 7.13 4.29
C ASP A 47 11.88 8.41 5.07
N MET A 48 11.99 8.28 6.39
CA MET A 48 12.36 9.38 7.28
C MET A 48 13.78 9.30 7.80
N GLN A 49 14.50 8.20 7.53
CA GLN A 49 15.87 7.95 7.97
C GLN A 49 16.12 8.27 9.46
N ARG A 50 15.11 8.09 10.31
CA ARG A 50 15.15 8.44 11.74
C ARG A 50 14.73 7.26 12.60
N ALA A 51 15.47 7.04 13.68
CA ALA A 51 15.08 6.10 14.73
C ALA A 51 13.85 6.62 15.51
N ASN A 52 13.05 5.69 16.04
CA ASN A 52 11.92 5.99 16.93
C ASN A 52 10.79 6.85 16.33
N VAL A 53 10.56 6.74 15.02
CA VAL A 53 9.37 7.28 14.37
C VAL A 53 8.37 6.16 14.10
N ASN A 54 7.09 6.51 14.14
CA ASN A 54 5.99 5.66 13.69
C ASN A 54 5.36 6.32 12.47
N ILE A 55 5.02 5.52 11.48
CA ILE A 55 4.29 5.96 10.30
C ILE A 55 2.85 5.52 10.49
N GLU A 56 1.95 6.49 10.60
CA GLU A 56 0.50 6.25 10.60
C GLU A 56 0.01 6.31 9.16
N VAL A 57 -0.56 5.23 8.67
CA VAL A 57 -1.16 5.14 7.33
C VAL A 57 -2.66 4.96 7.50
N THR A 58 -3.46 5.77 6.81
CA THR A 58 -4.91 5.63 6.79
C THR A 58 -5.35 5.36 5.36
N VAL A 59 -5.94 4.20 5.14
CA VAL A 59 -6.68 3.93 3.90
C VAL A 59 -8.03 4.61 4.03
N GLU A 60 -8.26 5.72 3.33
CA GLU A 60 -9.48 6.53 3.45
C GLU A 60 -10.62 5.89 2.66
N GLU A 61 -10.38 5.63 1.37
CA GLU A 61 -11.32 5.06 0.42
C GLU A 61 -10.62 4.01 -0.44
N MET A 62 -11.35 2.98 -0.86
CA MET A 62 -10.83 1.93 -1.74
C MET A 62 -11.95 1.30 -2.55
N ASP A 63 -11.66 1.03 -3.82
CA ASP A 63 -12.50 0.31 -4.77
C ASP A 63 -11.59 -0.33 -5.82
N LEU A 64 -11.25 -1.61 -5.61
CA LEU A 64 -10.40 -2.41 -6.49
C LEU A 64 -11.21 -3.44 -7.30
N GLY A 65 -12.47 -3.14 -7.60
CA GLY A 65 -13.29 -3.90 -8.55
C GLY A 65 -13.78 -5.27 -8.08
N LEU A 66 -13.36 -5.72 -6.89
CA LEU A 66 -13.85 -6.95 -6.27
C LEU A 66 -14.97 -6.64 -5.26
N PRO A 67 -16.08 -7.40 -5.25
CA PRO A 67 -17.23 -7.15 -4.36
C PRO A 67 -16.99 -7.52 -2.89
N TYR A 68 -15.74 -7.72 -2.48
CA TYR A 68 -15.34 -8.08 -1.13
C TYR A 68 -14.98 -6.83 -0.33
N ASN A 69 -15.34 -6.79 0.95
CA ASN A 69 -15.05 -5.65 1.84
C ASN A 69 -13.96 -5.98 2.89
N GLU A 70 -13.11 -6.96 2.63
CA GLU A 70 -12.32 -7.61 3.69
C GLU A 70 -10.87 -7.11 3.74
N ILE A 71 -10.40 -6.84 4.97
CA ILE A 71 -8.97 -6.70 5.27
C ILE A 71 -8.46 -8.07 5.66
N HIS A 72 -7.38 -8.50 5.06
CA HIS A 72 -6.69 -9.71 5.51
C HIS A 72 -5.34 -9.33 6.11
N ASP A 73 -5.17 -9.69 7.38
CA ASP A 73 -3.86 -9.73 8.02
C ASP A 73 -3.20 -11.05 7.59
N ILE A 74 -2.14 -11.00 6.80
CA ILE A 74 -1.47 -12.19 6.28
C ILE A 74 -0.54 -12.76 7.37
N GLY A 75 -1.15 -13.21 8.46
CA GLY A 75 -0.57 -14.19 9.39
C GLY A 75 -0.96 -15.63 9.03
N SER A 76 -1.86 -15.82 8.06
CA SER A 76 -2.36 -17.14 7.65
C SER A 76 -2.00 -17.42 6.20
N LYS A 77 -1.62 -18.68 5.93
CA LYS A 77 -1.19 -19.25 4.64
C LYS A 77 -2.30 -19.22 3.59
N ILE A 78 -2.84 -18.05 3.27
CA ILE A 78 -3.88 -17.91 2.26
C ILE A 78 -3.18 -17.93 0.90
N ASN A 79 -3.40 -19.03 0.18
CA ASN A 79 -3.03 -19.23 -1.22
C ASN A 79 -3.97 -18.37 -2.09
N PHE A 80 -3.97 -17.05 -1.89
CA PHE A 80 -4.84 -16.16 -2.63
C PHE A 80 -4.15 -15.74 -3.93
N THR A 81 -4.66 -16.22 -5.04
CA THR A 81 -4.57 -15.55 -6.34
C THR A 81 -5.46 -14.30 -6.26
N ALA A 82 -5.04 -13.30 -5.48
CA ALA A 82 -5.72 -12.02 -5.39
C ALA A 82 -5.62 -11.32 -6.74
N GLY A 83 -6.72 -10.72 -7.20
CA GLY A 83 -6.70 -9.77 -8.31
C GLY A 83 -5.94 -8.51 -7.90
N ASP A 84 -6.64 -7.40 -7.73
CA ASP A 84 -6.02 -6.12 -7.46
C ASP A 84 -5.95 -5.88 -5.94
N PHE A 85 -4.80 -5.44 -5.43
CA PHE A 85 -4.57 -5.27 -3.99
C PHE A 85 -3.57 -4.16 -3.64
N VAL A 86 -3.65 -3.71 -2.39
CA VAL A 86 -2.67 -2.83 -1.74
C VAL A 86 -2.05 -3.53 -0.52
N LEU A 87 -0.74 -3.42 -0.35
CA LEU A 87 -0.01 -3.82 0.86
C LEU A 87 0.48 -2.58 1.60
N VAL A 88 0.45 -2.63 2.93
CA VAL A 88 1.02 -1.59 3.78
C VAL A 88 1.80 -2.22 4.92
N GLY A 89 3.06 -1.82 5.08
CA GLY A 89 3.84 -2.21 6.25
C GLY A 89 5.29 -1.73 6.24
N ALA A 90 6.16 -2.46 6.93
CA ALA A 90 7.57 -2.09 7.12
C ALA A 90 8.46 -2.82 6.11
N GLY A 91 9.50 -2.18 5.59
CA GLY A 91 10.16 -2.63 4.35
C GLY A 91 10.59 -4.09 4.24
N GLN A 92 10.99 -4.75 5.32
CA GLN A 92 11.29 -6.18 5.26
C GLN A 92 10.04 -7.06 5.32
N ASP A 93 8.99 -6.61 6.01
CA ASP A 93 7.74 -7.35 6.17
C ASP A 93 6.95 -7.39 4.85
N VAL A 94 7.02 -6.32 4.03
CA VAL A 94 6.31 -6.22 2.73
C VAL A 94 6.85 -7.22 1.76
N LEU A 95 8.18 -7.29 1.71
CA LEU A 95 8.90 -8.19 0.82
C LEU A 95 8.76 -9.66 1.28
N GLN A 96 8.38 -9.88 2.54
CA GLN A 96 8.16 -11.20 3.13
C GLN A 96 6.68 -11.61 3.22
N GLY A 97 5.75 -10.69 2.96
CA GLY A 97 4.31 -10.93 2.96
C GLY A 97 3.68 -11.12 4.34
N ASN A 98 4.29 -10.59 5.40
CA ASN A 98 3.79 -10.68 6.79
C ASN A 98 2.83 -9.52 7.14
N GLU A 99 2.13 -8.97 6.16
CA GLU A 99 1.54 -7.64 6.28
C GLU A 99 0.03 -7.61 6.05
N LEU A 100 -0.52 -6.41 6.29
CA LEU A 100 -1.90 -6.09 6.01
C LEU A 100 -2.08 -5.93 4.50
N MET A 101 -2.84 -6.86 3.92
CA MET A 101 -3.30 -6.79 2.55
C MET A 101 -4.73 -6.27 2.49
N PHE A 102 -4.94 -5.38 1.53
CA PHE A 102 -6.19 -4.69 1.26
C PHE A 102 -6.66 -5.02 -0.15
N PHE A 103 -7.90 -5.45 -0.31
CA PHE A 103 -8.52 -5.65 -1.62
C PHE A 103 -10.03 -5.40 -1.59
N GLY A 104 -10.62 -5.27 -2.78
CA GLY A 104 -12.05 -5.03 -2.97
C GLY A 104 -12.48 -3.60 -2.66
N THR A 105 -13.68 -3.42 -2.10
CA THR A 105 -14.29 -2.10 -1.89
C THR A 105 -14.36 -1.75 -0.40
N ARG A 106 -14.11 -0.49 -0.06
CA ARG A 106 -14.16 0.02 1.31
C ARG A 106 -14.61 1.48 1.35
N SER A 107 -15.58 1.74 2.21
CA SER A 107 -16.11 3.09 2.46
C SER A 107 -15.77 3.65 3.85
N THR A 108 -15.19 2.85 4.75
CA THR A 108 -14.83 3.29 6.10
C THR A 108 -13.31 3.38 6.26
N PRO A 109 -12.74 4.53 6.66
CA PRO A 109 -11.31 4.67 6.81
C PRO A 109 -10.67 3.65 7.76
N ARG A 110 -9.45 3.22 7.45
CA ARG A 110 -8.69 2.29 8.29
C ARG A 110 -7.29 2.80 8.54
N LYS A 111 -7.01 2.99 9.82
CA LYS A 111 -5.69 3.35 10.31
C LYS A 111 -4.82 2.12 10.58
N ILE A 112 -3.56 2.22 10.19
CA ILE A 112 -2.47 1.26 10.32
C ILE A 112 -1.30 2.02 10.95
N ILE A 113 -0.55 1.37 11.83
CA ILE A 113 0.63 1.97 12.45
C ILE A 113 1.84 1.10 12.13
N VAL A 114 2.72 1.61 11.28
CA VAL A 114 3.99 1.00 10.94
C VAL A 114 5.04 1.53 11.91
N ARG A 115 5.56 0.66 12.78
CA ARG A 115 6.54 1.02 13.82
C ARG A 115 7.97 0.94 13.29
N SER A 116 8.25 1.68 12.22
CA SER A 116 9.52 1.67 11.51
C SER A 116 9.86 3.08 11.01
N GLY A 117 11.16 3.35 10.85
CA GLY A 117 11.67 4.54 10.18
C GLY A 117 11.40 4.57 8.68
N VAL A 118 11.09 3.40 8.11
CA VAL A 118 10.75 3.21 6.71
C VAL A 118 9.47 2.39 6.60
N GLY A 119 8.47 2.96 5.94
CA GLY A 119 7.20 2.32 5.61
C GLY A 119 7.08 2.14 4.10
N HIS A 120 6.32 1.14 3.66
CA HIS A 120 6.06 0.95 2.24
C HIS A 120 4.57 0.78 2.02
N ILE A 121 4.12 1.28 0.87
CA ILE A 121 2.79 1.06 0.34
C ILE A 121 3.01 0.49 -1.06
N PHE A 122 2.51 -0.71 -1.30
CA PHE A 122 2.64 -1.37 -2.60
C PHE A 122 1.26 -1.58 -3.20
N PHE A 123 1.09 -1.15 -4.44
CA PHE A 123 -0.12 -1.40 -5.22
C PHE A 123 0.19 -2.36 -6.36
N TYR A 124 -0.68 -3.34 -6.51
CA TYR A 124 -0.68 -4.30 -7.60
C TYR A 124 -2.06 -4.34 -8.23
N SER A 125 -2.14 -4.09 -9.54
CA SER A 125 -3.30 -4.41 -10.34
C SER A 125 -2.96 -5.42 -11.42
N THR A 126 -3.98 -6.12 -11.87
CA THR A 126 -3.97 -7.09 -12.96
C THR A 126 -4.63 -6.48 -14.20
N GLN A 127 -4.57 -7.18 -15.34
CA GLN A 127 -5.36 -6.82 -16.53
C GLN A 127 -6.87 -7.13 -16.38
N SER A 128 -7.38 -7.30 -15.17
CA SER A 128 -8.78 -7.71 -14.99
C SER A 128 -9.76 -6.65 -15.53
N ILE A 129 -10.91 -7.13 -15.99
CA ILE A 129 -11.91 -6.39 -16.77
C ILE A 129 -12.73 -5.42 -15.89
N THR A 130 -12.57 -5.50 -14.57
CA THR A 130 -13.33 -4.68 -13.61
C THR A 130 -12.64 -3.33 -13.40
N SER A 131 -13.04 -2.35 -14.20
CA SER A 131 -12.70 -0.95 -13.96
C SER A 131 -13.24 -0.48 -12.61
N ALA A 132 -12.38 0.08 -11.77
CA ALA A 132 -12.78 0.60 -10.46
C ALA A 132 -11.97 1.85 -10.08
N LYS A 133 -12.46 2.60 -9.09
CA LYS A 133 -11.96 3.96 -8.81
C LYS A 133 -10.57 4.01 -8.18
N GLY A 134 -10.12 2.91 -7.59
CA GLY A 134 -8.78 2.82 -6.99
C GLY A 134 -8.83 3.11 -5.51
N PHE A 135 -7.90 3.89 -5.00
CA PHE A 135 -7.79 4.13 -3.56
C PHE A 135 -7.25 5.52 -3.26
N THR A 136 -7.52 5.95 -2.03
CA THR A 136 -6.91 7.14 -1.43
C THR A 136 -6.34 6.76 -0.08
N ILE A 137 -5.04 6.96 0.10
CA ILE A 137 -4.29 6.62 1.30
C ILE A 137 -3.60 7.87 1.82
N SER A 138 -3.96 8.29 3.03
CA SER A 138 -3.23 9.34 3.73
C SER A 138 -2.14 8.74 4.61
N TYR A 139 -1.05 9.46 4.82
CA TYR A 139 -0.03 9.08 5.79
C TYR A 139 0.43 10.27 6.62
N THR A 140 0.87 9.98 7.84
CA THR A 140 1.49 10.96 8.74
C THR A 140 2.55 10.26 9.57
N ILE A 141 3.73 10.87 9.63
CA ILE A 141 4.89 10.34 10.33
C ILE A 141 5.02 11.07 11.65
N LYS A 142 4.92 10.31 12.75
CA LYS A 142 4.95 10.83 14.12
C LYS A 142 6.18 10.30 14.84
N GLY A 143 6.94 11.18 15.46
CA GLY A 143 8.07 10.80 16.31
C GLY A 143 8.40 11.88 17.33
N LYS A 144 9.07 11.50 18.42
CA LYS A 144 9.65 12.49 19.34
C LYS A 144 10.85 13.13 18.66
N MET A 145 10.69 14.38 18.22
CA MET A 145 11.85 15.21 17.90
C MET A 145 12.55 15.54 19.21
N TRP A 146 13.60 14.81 19.53
CA TRP A 146 14.50 15.22 20.60
C TRP A 146 15.32 16.39 20.05
N TRP A 147 14.93 17.60 20.43
CA TRP A 147 15.75 18.78 20.26
C TRP A 147 16.87 18.70 21.29
N TRP A 148 18.10 18.48 20.85
CA TRP A 148 19.27 18.74 21.68
C TRP A 148 19.52 20.24 21.62
N TRP A 149 19.28 20.92 22.74
CA TRP A 149 19.74 22.29 23.01
C TRP A 149 21.01 22.23 23.84
#